data_AF-A0A1J8Q280-F1
#
_entry.id   AF-A0A1J8Q280-F1
#
_cell.length_a   1.000
_cell.length_b   1.000
_cell.length_c   1.000
_cell.angle_alpha   90.00
_cell.angle_beta   90.00
_cell.angle_gamma   90.00
#
_symmetry.space_group_name_H-M   'P 1'
#
loop_
_entity.id
_entity.type
_entity.pdbx_description
1 polymer ?
#
loop_
_entity_poly.entity_id
_entity_poly.type
_entity_poly.pdbx_seq_one_letter_code
_entity_poly.pdbx_strand_id
1 'polypeptide(L)'
;MKLTPVITLEGHKDNHVESISYLPDGKHMISASGDKAVRQWDLQAGKEIEKARKVCEYKVRAVAVSGDGRWVVTACGDHDHGELKAWEVETGS
;
A
#
# COMPACT_ATOMS: atom_id res chain seq x y z
N MET A 1 16.39 -21.16 11.75
CA MET A 1 15.54 -19.97 12.00
C MET A 1 14.09 -20.38 11.82
N LYS A 2 13.25 -20.24 12.86
CA LYS A 2 11.81 -20.52 12.78
C LYS A 2 11.09 -19.20 12.59
N LEU A 3 10.24 -19.10 11.58
CA LEU A 3 9.36 -17.96 11.36
C LEU A 3 7.98 -18.31 11.91
N THR A 4 7.46 -17.48 12.80
CA THR A 4 6.10 -17.58 13.31
C THR A 4 5.36 -16.32 12.84
N PRO A 5 4.22 -16.44 12.14
CA PRO A 5 3.44 -15.28 11.77
C PRO A 5 2.97 -14.58 13.05
N VAL A 6 3.21 -13.26 13.12
CA VAL A 6 2.78 -12.44 14.27
C VAL A 6 1.41 -11.80 14.03
N ILE A 7 1.05 -11.60 12.77
CA ILE A 7 -0.14 -10.85 12.38
C ILE A 7 -0.59 -11.24 10.96
N THR A 8 -1.90 -11.22 10.72
CA THR A 8 -2.52 -11.38 9.40
C THR A 8 -3.38 -10.16 9.14
N LEU A 9 -3.15 -9.48 8.02
CA LEU A 9 -3.86 -8.26 7.64
C LEU A 9 -4.83 -8.57 6.51
N GLU A 10 -6.12 -8.56 6.81
CA GLU A 10 -7.17 -8.92 5.86
C GLU A 10 -7.89 -7.67 5.35
N GLY A 11 -7.85 -7.42 4.05
CA GLY A 11 -8.56 -6.29 3.44
C GLY A 11 -8.68 -6.35 1.93
N HIS A 12 -7.65 -6.83 1.23
CA HIS A 12 -7.74 -7.11 -0.20
C HIS A 12 -8.45 -8.44 -0.42
N LYS A 13 -9.77 -8.40 -0.70
CA LYS A 13 -10.64 -9.59 -0.78
C LYS A 13 -10.95 -10.04 -2.21
N ASP A 14 -10.97 -9.09 -3.14
CA ASP A 14 -11.52 -9.32 -4.48
C ASP A 14 -10.42 -9.47 -5.56
N ASN A 15 -9.14 -9.36 -5.18
CA ASN A 15 -8.01 -9.53 -6.10
C ASN A 15 -6.68 -9.80 -5.39
N HIS A 16 -5.62 -10.05 -6.17
CA HIS A 16 -4.26 -10.26 -5.68
C HIS A 16 -3.65 -9.00 -5.08
N VAL A 17 -2.93 -9.16 -3.97
CA VAL A 17 -1.98 -8.16 -3.48
C VAL A 17 -0.73 -8.25 -4.35
N GLU A 18 -0.40 -7.15 -5.03
CA GLU A 18 0.66 -7.11 -6.04
C GLU A 18 1.96 -6.55 -5.46
N SER A 19 1.88 -5.69 -4.45
CA SER A 19 3.05 -4.99 -3.90
C SER A 19 2.82 -4.49 -2.48
N ILE A 20 3.91 -4.31 -1.74
CA ILE A 20 3.96 -3.67 -0.43
C ILE A 20 5.15 -2.71 -0.34
N SER A 21 5.04 -1.68 0.49
CA SER A 21 6.15 -0.80 0.86
C SER A 21 6.02 -0.39 2.32
N TYR A 22 7.13 -0.42 3.06
CA TYR A 22 7.18 0.12 4.41
C TYR A 22 7.26 1.64 4.39
N LEU A 23 6.66 2.27 5.39
CA LEU A 23 6.99 3.66 5.75
C LEU A 23 8.28 3.67 6.59
N PRO A 24 9.08 4.75 6.54
CA PRO A 24 10.34 4.82 7.28
C PRO A 24 10.21 4.71 8.81
N ASP A 25 9.01 4.92 9.35
CA ASP A 25 8.74 4.74 10.78
C ASP A 25 8.81 3.27 11.25
N GLY A 26 8.80 2.31 10.31
CA GLY A 26 8.87 0.87 10.59
C GLY A 26 7.62 0.29 11.28
N LYS A 27 6.59 1.10 11.51
CA LYS A 27 5.32 0.71 12.15
C LYS A 27 4.19 0.61 11.15
N HIS A 28 4.28 1.37 10.07
CA HIS A 28 3.26 1.43 9.05
C HIS A 28 3.75 0.87 7.72
N MET A 29 2.80 0.33 6.95
CA MET A 29 3.04 -0.24 5.64
C MET A 29 1.89 0.11 4.70
N ILE A 30 2.20 0.26 3.40
CA ILE A 30 1.21 0.41 2.35
C ILE A 30 1.21 -0.85 1.49
N SER A 31 0.02 -1.37 1.18
CA SER A 31 -0.17 -2.45 0.20
C SER A 31 -0.89 -1.93 -1.03
N ALA A 32 -0.61 -2.53 -2.18
CA ALA A 32 -1.26 -2.27 -3.46
C ALA A 32 -1.82 -3.57 -4.04
N SER A 33 -2.99 -3.47 -4.71
CA SER A 33 -3.74 -4.63 -5.16
C SER A 33 -4.39 -4.43 -6.53
N GLY A 34 -4.64 -5.56 -7.19
CA GLY A 34 -5.48 -5.64 -8.38
C GLY A 34 -6.94 -5.25 -8.14
N ASP A 35 -7.38 -5.11 -6.88
CA ASP A 35 -8.69 -4.57 -6.51
C ASP A 35 -8.78 -3.05 -6.70
N LYS A 36 -7.73 -2.45 -7.28
CA LYS A 36 -7.59 -1.05 -7.66
C LYS A 36 -7.37 -0.12 -6.46
N ALA A 37 -7.17 -0.69 -5.27
CA ALA A 37 -6.97 0.05 -4.05
C ALA A 37 -5.54 -0.08 -3.51
N VAL A 38 -5.16 0.95 -2.76
CA VAL A 38 -4.08 0.87 -1.79
C VAL A 38 -4.64 0.95 -0.38
N ARG A 39 -3.99 0.28 0.57
CA ARG A 39 -4.35 0.29 1.99
C ARG A 39 -3.14 0.63 2.83
N GLN A 40 -3.34 1.43 3.87
CA GLN A 40 -2.33 1.71 4.88
C GLN A 40 -2.63 0.91 6.14
N TRP A 41 -1.59 0.28 6.68
CA TRP A 41 -1.66 -0.64 7.80
C TRP A 41 -0.84 -0.14 8.97
N ASP A 42 -1.36 -0.29 10.18
CA ASP A 42 -0.60 -0.23 11.43
C ASP A 42 -0.29 -1.66 11.85
N LEU A 43 1.01 -1.99 11.83
CA LEU A 43 1.51 -3.32 12.14
C LEU A 43 1.52 -3.62 13.65
N GLN A 44 1.49 -2.59 14.50
CA GLN A 44 1.37 -2.76 15.95
C GLN A 44 -0.08 -3.04 16.34
N ALA A 45 -1.02 -2.32 15.74
CA ALA A 45 -2.44 -2.50 15.99
C ALA A 45 -3.09 -3.65 15.20
N GLY A 46 -2.44 -4.13 14.14
CA GLY A 46 -2.94 -5.23 13.32
C GLY A 46 -4.15 -4.89 12.49
N LYS A 47 -4.26 -3.63 12.07
CA LYS A 47 -5.44 -3.15 11.37
C LYS A 47 -5.07 -2.12 10.33
N GLU A 48 -6.02 -1.95 9.42
CA GLU A 48 -6.02 -0.85 8.48
C GLU A 48 -6.30 0.47 9.22
N ILE A 49 -5.55 1.52 8.89
CA ILE A 49 -5.65 2.83 9.57
C ILE A 49 -6.74 3.69 8.94
N GLU A 50 -6.84 3.63 7.61
CA GLU A 50 -7.80 4.39 6.82
C GLU A 50 -8.50 3.49 5.81
N LYS A 51 -9.72 3.84 5.42
CA LYS A 51 -10.44 3.12 4.38
C LYS A 51 -9.60 3.04 3.10
N ALA A 52 -9.50 1.84 2.52
CA ALA A 52 -8.95 1.59 1.19
C ALA A 52 -9.20 2.74 0.22
N ARG A 53 -8.11 3.24 -0.34
CA ARG A 53 -8.13 4.32 -1.32
C ARG A 53 -8.06 3.72 -2.71
N LYS A 54 -9.13 3.84 -3.49
CA LYS A 54 -9.07 3.57 -4.93
C LYS A 54 -8.26 4.69 -5.58
N VAL A 55 -7.07 4.34 -6.05
CA VAL A 55 -6.13 5.32 -6.62
C VAL A 55 -6.19 5.40 -8.13
N CYS A 56 -6.79 4.41 -8.78
CA CYS A 56 -6.79 4.25 -10.23
C CYS A 56 -7.99 3.41 -10.71
N GLU A 57 -8.29 3.47 -12.01
CA GLU A 57 -9.32 2.66 -12.65
C GLU A 57 -8.84 1.26 -13.09
N TYR A 58 -7.53 1.00 -13.05
CA TYR A 58 -6.90 -0.28 -13.39
C TYR A 58 -6.22 -0.92 -12.17
N LYS A 59 -5.57 -2.07 -12.37
CA LYS A 59 -4.86 -2.79 -11.30
C LYS A 59 -3.66 -1.96 -10.82
N VAL A 60 -3.52 -1.80 -9.51
CA VAL A 60 -2.31 -1.20 -8.93
C VAL A 60 -1.26 -2.30 -8.81
N ARG A 61 -0.16 -2.14 -9.53
CA ARG A 61 0.89 -3.16 -9.66
C ARG A 61 2.07 -2.92 -8.75
N ALA A 62 2.33 -1.67 -8.39
CA ALA A 62 3.44 -1.33 -7.51
C ALA A 62 3.09 -0.15 -6.61
N VAL A 63 3.71 -0.15 -5.43
CA VAL A 63 3.78 1.01 -4.56
C VAL A 63 5.22 1.19 -4.10
N ALA A 64 5.66 2.44 -3.99
CA ALA A 64 6.96 2.81 -3.44
C ALA A 64 6.78 3.98 -2.47
N VAL A 65 7.58 3.97 -1.41
CA VAL A 65 7.71 5.09 -0.46
C VAL A 65 9.11 5.67 -0.59
N SER A 66 9.24 6.99 -0.64
CA SER A 66 10.54 7.66 -0.64
C SER A 66 11.28 7.42 0.68
N GLY A 67 12.62 7.44 0.66
CA GLY A 67 13.41 7.18 1.86
C GLY A 67 13.17 8.17 3.01
N ASP A 68 12.77 9.40 2.70
CA ASP A 68 12.37 10.42 3.67
C ASP A 68 10.91 10.29 4.13
N GLY A 69 10.16 9.34 3.56
CA GLY A 69 8.76 9.08 3.90
C GLY A 69 7.79 10.12 3.36
N ARG A 70 8.26 11.14 2.64
CA ARG A 70 7.43 12.24 2.15
C ARG A 70 6.50 11.81 1.01
N TRP A 71 6.92 10.86 0.18
CA TRP A 71 6.19 10.51 -1.03
C TRP A 71 5.78 9.07 -1.05
N VAL A 72 4.52 8.83 -1.40
CA VAL A 72 4.03 7.55 -1.87
C VAL A 72 3.82 7.66 -3.37
N VAL A 73 4.33 6.70 -4.14
CA VAL A 73 4.08 6.60 -5.57
C VAL A 73 3.42 5.26 -5.85
N THR A 74 2.34 5.25 -6.61
CA THR A 74 1.73 4.00 -7.08
C THR A 74 1.82 3.92 -8.58
N ALA A 75 2.13 2.72 -9.08
CA ALA A 75 2.02 2.39 -10.49
C ALA A 75 0.78 1.56 -10.74
N CYS A 76 -0.06 2.04 -11.65
CA CYS A 76 -1.29 1.39 -12.05
C CYS A 76 -1.31 1.23 -13.56
N GLY A 77 -1.85 0.13 -14.05
CA GLY A 77 -2.03 -0.04 -15.49
C GLY A 77 -2.36 -1.45 -15.95
N ASP A 78 -2.62 -1.53 -17.24
CA ASP A 78 -2.72 -2.76 -18.04
C ASP A 78 -1.77 -2.68 -19.24
N HIS A 79 -2.04 -3.46 -20.29
CA HIS A 79 -1.19 -3.49 -21.49
C HIS A 79 -1.27 -2.20 -22.31
N ASP A 80 -2.38 -1.46 -22.22
CA ASP A 80 -2.69 -0.32 -23.09
C ASP A 80 -2.66 1.02 -22.32
N HIS A 81 -2.86 0.98 -21.00
CA HIS A 81 -2.97 2.16 -20.15
C HIS A 81 -2.02 2.04 -18.96
N GLY A 82 -1.29 3.12 -18.67
CA GLY A 82 -0.40 3.21 -17.51
C GLY A 82 -0.47 4.60 -16.88
N GLU A 83 -0.54 4.63 -15.54
CA GLU A 83 -0.54 5.85 -14.76
C GLU A 83 0.36 5.71 -13.53
N LEU A 84 1.16 6.75 -13.28
CA LEU A 84 1.83 6.97 -12.00
C LEU A 84 1.15 8.12 -11.28
N LYS A 85 0.81 7.91 -10.02
CA LYS A 85 0.37 8.97 -9.12
C LYS A 85 1.31 9.05 -7.94
N ALA A 86 1.61 10.27 -7.52
CA ALA A 86 2.41 10.57 -6.35
C ALA A 86 1.55 11.35 -5.34
N TRP A 87 1.71 11.02 -4.06
CA TRP A 87 1.03 11.68 -2.95
C TRP A 87 2.04 12.07 -1.91
N GLU A 88 1.86 13.25 -1.33
CA GLU A 88 2.58 13.66 -0.15
C GLU A 88 1.98 12.96 1.07
N VAL A 89 2.85 12.45 1.95
CA VAL A 89 2.46 11.86 3.23
C VAL A 89 2.35 12.99 4.24
N GLU A 90 1.14 13.32 4.64
CA GLU A 90 0.92 14.25 5.74
C GLU A 90 1.31 13.55 7.04
N THR A 91 2.49 13.86 7.58
CA THR A 91 2.79 13.57 8.98
C THR A 91 1.97 14.56 9.79
N GLY A 92 0.84 14.11 10.36
CA GLY A 92 0.09 14.92 11.30
C GLY A 92 1.03 15.47 12.38
N SER A 93 1.16 16.79 12.44
CA SER A 93 1.88 17.51 13.50
C SER A 93 1.12 17.46 14.81
#